data_AF-A0A930K8B1-F1
#
_entry.id   AF-A0A930K8B1-F1
#
_cell.length_a   1.000
_cell.length_b   1.000
_cell.length_c   1.000
_cell.angle_alpha   90.00
_cell.angle_beta   90.00
_cell.angle_gamma   90.00
#
_symmetry.space_group_name_H-M   'P 1'
#
loop_
_entity.id
_entity.type
_entity.pdbx_description
1 polymer ?
#
loop_
_entity_poly.entity_id
_entity_poly.type
_entity_poly.pdbx_seq_one_letter_code
_entity_poly.pdbx_strand_id
1 'polypeptide(L)'
;MKAAINNAIDLQNPELQKALQIIQFTHNSLFLTGKAGTGKSTFLRYISSTTKKKHVILAPTGIAAINAGGSTLHSFFKLPFHPLVPDDSRYTPRHLRGTMRYNGDKCKLLREVELIIIDEISMVRADIIDFIDKVLRVYNRNMREPFGGKQLLLVGDIYQLEPVVREDDRRLLQPYYASNYFFDAKVFQDYPLVSIELNKVYRQNDSTFISILDHIRTNQVTDTDFKMINERVGASLEPQDKDKENFTITLSTKRDTVDWINNEGLDRLEGDPVMFLGEIKGEFPESSLPTPMELNLKVGAHVMFIKNDIEKQWVNGTLGIIIGIDEEEGMLYVRTEEGHDLQVQREMWANVRYTFNETEKKIEEEQIGTYIQFPLKLAWAITVHKSQGLTFKNVNIDFSGGVFAGGQAYVALSRCTSLEGISLKDPLRQNEVFVRAEVTQFARHYNDRNMIATALKQSKADKEYYDAVQAFDEGDYDSFLNNFFLAIHSRYDIEKPVAKRYIRRKLETINQLRRENEALRQQQRAHEDFLKKLSVEYVMMGKECEKEGMREAAIANYEKAIKLYEDNPIARGRLEKLCRNTK
;
A
#
# COMPACT_ATOMS: atom_id res chain seq x y z
N MET A 1 15.11 10.26 -6.20
CA MET A 1 14.19 9.09 -6.17
C MET A 1 12.89 9.33 -6.95
N LYS A 2 12.05 10.35 -6.66
CA LYS A 2 10.79 10.64 -7.39
C LYS A 2 10.95 10.81 -8.92
N ALA A 3 12.00 11.49 -9.39
CA ALA A 3 12.25 11.67 -10.82
C ALA A 3 12.63 10.36 -11.56
N ALA A 4 13.30 9.42 -10.87
CA ALA A 4 13.67 8.12 -11.44
C ALA A 4 12.48 7.14 -11.50
N ILE A 5 11.53 7.25 -10.57
CA ILE A 5 10.30 6.44 -10.54
C ILE A 5 9.34 6.88 -11.65
N ASN A 6 9.22 8.18 -11.92
CA ASN A 6 8.41 8.71 -13.03
C ASN A 6 8.89 8.26 -14.41
N ASN A 7 10.20 8.02 -14.59
CA ASN A 7 10.75 7.55 -15.86
C ASN A 7 10.63 6.04 -16.08
N ALA A 8 10.19 5.25 -15.08
CA ALA A 8 10.14 3.79 -15.15
C ALA A 8 8.74 3.22 -15.43
N ILE A 9 7.68 4.04 -15.34
CA ILE A 9 6.30 3.58 -15.55
C ILE A 9 5.75 4.08 -16.89
N ASP A 10 5.15 3.16 -17.65
CA ASP A 10 4.51 3.46 -18.94
C ASP A 10 3.16 4.13 -18.70
N LEU A 11 3.16 5.45 -18.51
CA LEU A 11 1.95 6.25 -18.32
C LEU A 11 1.05 6.30 -19.56
N GLN A 12 1.49 5.79 -20.71
CA GLN A 12 0.68 5.72 -21.92
C GLN A 12 -0.15 4.43 -21.99
N ASN A 13 0.13 3.46 -21.11
CA ASN A 13 -0.62 2.21 -21.03
C ASN A 13 -2.07 2.48 -20.55
N PRO A 14 -3.10 2.16 -21.36
CA PRO A 14 -4.48 2.52 -21.07
C PRO A 14 -5.05 1.77 -19.86
N GLU A 15 -4.63 0.52 -19.60
CA GLU A 15 -5.03 -0.22 -18.41
C GLU A 15 -4.44 0.40 -17.13
N LEU A 16 -3.17 0.82 -17.15
CA LEU A 16 -2.55 1.54 -16.03
C LEU A 16 -3.25 2.88 -15.77
N GLN A 17 -3.60 3.64 -16.81
CA GLN A 17 -4.32 4.91 -16.64
C GLN A 17 -5.69 4.72 -15.99
N LYS A 18 -6.44 3.69 -16.38
CA LYS A 18 -7.74 3.38 -15.76
C LYS A 18 -7.57 3.00 -14.29
N ALA A 19 -6.58 2.17 -13.98
CA ALA A 19 -6.25 1.79 -12.60
C ALA A 19 -5.87 3.02 -11.76
N LEU A 20 -5.06 3.93 -12.29
CA LEU A 20 -4.71 5.20 -11.65
C LEU A 20 -5.94 6.04 -11.31
N GLN A 21 -6.85 6.20 -12.27
CA GLN A 21 -8.06 7.00 -12.06
C GLN A 21 -8.94 6.43 -10.95
N ILE A 22 -9.17 5.10 -10.95
CA ILE A 22 -9.95 4.43 -9.91
C ILE A 22 -9.29 4.61 -8.53
N ILE A 23 -7.99 4.39 -8.42
CA ILE A 23 -7.27 4.50 -7.14
C ILE A 23 -7.20 5.94 -6.65
N GLN A 24 -7.01 6.92 -7.52
CA GLN A 24 -6.88 8.32 -7.09
C GLN A 24 -8.22 8.94 -6.71
N PHE A 25 -9.29 8.64 -7.45
CA PHE A 25 -10.52 9.43 -7.41
C PHE A 25 -11.78 8.65 -6.99
N THR A 26 -11.68 7.37 -6.61
CA THR A 26 -12.83 6.60 -6.06
C THR A 26 -12.54 6.03 -4.69
N HIS A 27 -13.56 5.50 -4.01
CA HIS A 27 -13.40 4.53 -2.91
C HIS A 27 -13.59 3.07 -3.37
N ASN A 28 -13.72 2.82 -4.68
CA ASN A 28 -13.93 1.48 -5.22
C ASN A 28 -12.65 0.67 -5.11
N SER A 29 -12.76 -0.53 -4.53
CA SER A 29 -11.63 -1.45 -4.46
C SER A 29 -11.29 -1.98 -5.85
N LEU A 30 -10.00 -2.14 -6.12
CA LEU A 30 -9.46 -2.54 -7.42
C LEU A 30 -8.60 -3.78 -7.24
N PHE A 31 -8.83 -4.77 -8.09
CA PHE A 31 -7.90 -5.86 -8.34
C PHE A 31 -7.09 -5.58 -9.60
N LEU A 32 -5.77 -5.45 -9.44
CA LEU A 32 -4.82 -5.29 -10.51
C LEU A 32 -4.05 -6.60 -10.72
N THR A 33 -4.24 -7.18 -11.90
CA THR A 33 -3.59 -8.42 -12.31
C THR A 33 -2.80 -8.24 -13.59
N GLY A 34 -2.08 -9.28 -13.98
CA GLY A 34 -1.33 -9.33 -15.22
C GLY A 34 -0.28 -10.42 -15.18
N LYS A 35 0.22 -10.76 -16.36
CA LYS A 35 1.27 -11.78 -16.54
C LYS A 35 2.56 -11.42 -15.79
N ALA A 36 3.47 -12.39 -15.68
CA ALA A 36 4.82 -12.12 -15.23
C ALA A 36 5.45 -11.02 -16.09
N GLY A 37 6.10 -10.03 -15.47
CA GLY A 37 6.79 -8.97 -16.21
C GLY A 37 5.91 -7.86 -16.80
N THR A 38 4.63 -7.73 -16.41
CA THR A 38 3.73 -6.66 -16.90
C THR A 38 3.80 -5.34 -16.11
N GLY A 39 4.72 -5.23 -15.13
CA GLY A 39 4.94 -3.99 -14.37
C GLY A 39 4.09 -3.80 -13.11
N LYS A 40 3.43 -4.85 -12.58
CA LYS A 40 2.63 -4.79 -11.33
C LYS A 40 3.35 -4.13 -10.14
N SER A 41 4.55 -4.61 -9.81
CA SER A 41 5.34 -4.06 -8.69
C SER A 41 5.80 -2.61 -8.96
N THR A 42 6.06 -2.27 -10.23
CA THR A 42 6.38 -0.89 -10.65
C THR A 42 5.18 0.03 -10.41
N PHE A 43 3.96 -0.42 -10.76
CA PHE A 43 2.73 0.31 -10.49
C PHE A 43 2.50 0.52 -8.99
N LEU A 44 2.69 -0.52 -8.17
CA LEU A 44 2.56 -0.43 -6.71
C LEU A 44 3.47 0.66 -6.13
N ARG A 45 4.76 0.64 -6.49
CA ARG A 45 5.74 1.65 -6.07
C ARG A 45 5.36 3.05 -6.53
N TYR A 46 4.86 3.17 -7.76
CA TYR A 46 4.37 4.45 -8.28
C TYR A 46 3.19 4.98 -7.45
N ILE A 47 2.17 4.17 -7.19
CA ILE A 47 1.01 4.55 -6.36
C ILE A 47 1.46 4.99 -4.97
N SER A 48 2.30 4.19 -4.31
CA SER A 48 2.79 4.53 -2.96
C SER A 48 3.50 5.88 -2.93
N SER A 49 4.29 6.19 -3.96
CA SER A 49 5.06 7.45 -4.02
C SER A 49 4.25 8.69 -4.45
N THR A 50 3.11 8.51 -5.12
CA THR A 50 2.34 9.60 -5.78
C THR A 50 0.94 9.82 -5.21
N THR A 51 0.36 8.82 -4.54
CA THR A 51 -0.99 8.93 -4.00
C THR A 51 -1.05 9.95 -2.88
N LYS A 52 -2.13 10.74 -2.85
CA LYS A 52 -2.44 11.64 -1.74
C LYS A 52 -3.14 10.92 -0.59
N LYS A 53 -3.67 9.72 -0.85
CA LYS A 53 -4.39 8.93 0.15
C LYS A 53 -3.43 8.42 1.21
N LYS A 54 -3.85 8.52 2.47
CA LYS A 54 -3.16 7.88 3.59
C LYS A 54 -3.21 6.37 3.38
N HIS A 55 -2.08 5.77 3.03
CA HIS A 55 -2.04 4.38 2.60
C HIS A 55 -1.12 3.52 3.47
N VAL A 56 -1.35 2.21 3.42
CA VAL A 56 -0.48 1.19 4.01
C VAL A 56 -0.24 0.09 2.97
N ILE A 57 0.96 -0.48 2.97
CA ILE A 57 1.33 -1.59 2.10
C ILE A 57 1.42 -2.85 2.95
N LEU A 58 0.66 -3.87 2.54
CA LEU A 58 0.55 -5.15 3.20
C LEU A 58 0.88 -6.29 2.24
N ALA A 59 1.36 -7.40 2.78
CA ALA A 59 1.55 -8.64 2.02
C ALA A 59 1.27 -9.89 2.88
N PRO A 60 1.01 -11.06 2.27
CA PRO A 60 0.74 -12.29 3.02
C PRO A 60 1.98 -12.87 3.72
N THR A 61 3.17 -12.71 3.14
CA THR A 61 4.43 -13.28 3.64
C THR A 61 5.43 -12.20 4.06
N GLY A 62 6.35 -12.53 4.97
CA GLY A 62 7.37 -11.60 5.46
C GLY A 62 8.28 -11.07 4.34
N ILE A 63 8.73 -11.96 3.45
CA ILE A 63 9.59 -11.59 2.32
C ILE A 63 8.85 -10.66 1.34
N ALA A 64 7.58 -10.97 1.01
CA ALA A 64 6.78 -10.09 0.16
C ALA A 64 6.55 -8.72 0.81
N ALA A 65 6.30 -8.68 2.12
CA ALA A 65 6.10 -7.42 2.85
C ALA A 65 7.38 -6.56 2.81
N ILE A 66 8.54 -7.15 3.08
CA ILE A 66 9.84 -6.47 3.00
C ILE A 66 10.10 -5.95 1.58
N ASN A 67 9.86 -6.76 0.55
CA ASN A 67 10.08 -6.39 -0.85
C ASN A 67 9.15 -5.27 -1.34
N ALA A 68 7.92 -5.24 -0.82
CA ALA A 68 6.93 -4.19 -1.11
C ALA A 68 7.15 -2.91 -0.29
N GLY A 69 8.05 -2.94 0.71
CA GLY A 69 8.25 -1.82 1.63
C GLY A 69 7.08 -1.64 2.60
N GLY A 70 6.57 -2.75 3.15
CA GLY A 70 5.41 -2.75 4.02
C GLY A 70 5.47 -3.78 5.14
N SER A 71 4.30 -4.12 5.69
CA SER A 71 4.17 -5.09 6.80
C SER A 71 3.29 -6.28 6.41
N THR A 72 3.33 -7.36 7.18
CA THR A 72 2.46 -8.52 6.86
C THR A 72 1.01 -8.25 7.27
N LEU A 73 0.04 -8.85 6.57
CA LEU A 73 -1.39 -8.80 6.96
C LEU A 73 -1.60 -9.25 8.42
N HIS A 74 -0.90 -10.33 8.81
CA HIS A 74 -0.97 -10.89 10.16
C HIS A 74 -0.44 -9.92 11.21
N SER A 75 0.70 -9.27 10.98
CA SER A 75 1.25 -8.28 11.92
C SER A 75 0.38 -7.02 12.00
N PHE A 76 -0.07 -6.51 10.86
CA PHE A 76 -0.86 -5.28 10.80
C PHE A 76 -2.22 -5.46 11.47
N PHE A 77 -2.99 -6.49 11.12
CA PHE A 77 -4.32 -6.72 11.69
C PHE A 77 -4.29 -7.61 12.94
N LYS A 78 -3.13 -8.05 13.43
CA LYS A 78 -3.02 -9.05 14.51
C LYS A 78 -3.89 -10.29 14.24
N LEU A 79 -3.83 -10.79 13.00
CA LEU A 79 -4.64 -11.94 12.58
C LEU A 79 -4.13 -13.23 13.25
N PRO A 80 -5.02 -14.10 13.72
CA PRO A 80 -4.63 -15.44 14.14
C PRO A 80 -4.25 -16.29 12.92
N PHE A 81 -3.41 -17.31 13.14
CA PHE A 81 -2.95 -18.22 12.08
C PHE A 81 -3.90 -19.41 11.83
N HIS A 82 -4.96 -19.55 12.63
CA HIS A 82 -5.99 -20.58 12.42
C HIS A 82 -7.08 -20.08 11.45
N PRO A 83 -7.87 -20.98 10.83
CA PRO A 83 -9.01 -20.60 10.00
C PRO A 83 -10.00 -19.71 10.75
N LEU A 84 -10.57 -18.72 10.04
CA LEU A 84 -11.50 -17.74 10.60
C LEU A 84 -12.91 -17.97 10.08
N VAL A 85 -13.65 -18.86 10.75
CA VAL A 85 -15.03 -19.16 10.35
C VAL A 85 -15.99 -18.00 10.69
N PRO A 86 -16.99 -17.71 9.83
CA PRO A 86 -17.95 -16.62 10.04
C PRO A 86 -18.72 -16.70 11.38
N ASP A 87 -19.03 -17.91 11.84
CA ASP A 87 -19.86 -18.18 13.03
C ASP A 87 -19.05 -18.22 14.34
N ASP A 88 -17.76 -17.89 14.30
CA ASP A 88 -16.94 -17.86 15.51
C ASP A 88 -17.42 -16.76 16.47
N SER A 89 -17.97 -17.20 17.61
CA SER A 89 -18.52 -16.33 18.66
C SER A 89 -17.53 -15.28 19.18
N ARG A 90 -16.22 -15.56 19.12
CA ARG A 90 -15.14 -14.66 19.55
C ARG A 90 -15.00 -13.45 18.64
N TYR A 91 -15.39 -13.58 17.37
CA TYR A 91 -15.23 -12.57 16.33
C TYR A 91 -16.55 -11.97 15.87
N THR A 92 -17.61 -12.12 16.67
CA THR A 92 -18.86 -11.38 16.44
C THR A 92 -18.62 -9.87 16.56
N PRO A 93 -19.39 -9.00 15.87
CA PRO A 93 -19.21 -7.54 15.97
C PRO A 93 -19.23 -6.99 17.41
N ARG A 94 -19.95 -7.68 18.31
CA ARG A 94 -20.01 -7.35 19.75
C ARG A 94 -18.73 -7.71 20.49
N HIS A 95 -18.15 -8.88 20.25
CA HIS A 95 -16.97 -9.38 20.96
C HIS A 95 -15.63 -8.99 20.31
N LEU A 96 -15.63 -8.64 19.03
CA LEU A 96 -14.41 -8.39 18.24
C LEU A 96 -13.46 -7.38 18.89
N ARG A 97 -13.97 -6.31 19.49
CA ARG A 97 -13.14 -5.32 20.20
C ARG A 97 -12.47 -5.90 21.44
N GLY A 98 -13.18 -6.73 22.20
CA GLY A 98 -12.67 -7.42 23.39
C GLY A 98 -11.64 -8.51 23.06
N THR A 99 -11.77 -9.14 21.88
CA THR A 99 -10.86 -10.18 21.39
C THR A 99 -9.58 -9.59 20.77
N MET A 100 -9.72 -8.62 19.85
CA MET A 100 -8.57 -8.06 19.12
C MET A 100 -7.76 -7.05 19.95
N ARG A 101 -8.40 -6.37 20.91
CA ARG A 101 -7.78 -5.43 21.87
C ARG A 101 -6.78 -4.47 21.21
N TYR A 102 -7.20 -3.82 20.13
CA TYR A 102 -6.37 -2.77 19.52
C TYR A 102 -6.23 -1.59 20.47
N ASN A 103 -5.01 -1.11 20.65
CA ASN A 103 -4.73 0.08 21.44
C ASN A 103 -5.27 1.35 20.75
N GLY A 104 -5.23 2.48 21.45
CA GLY A 104 -5.72 3.77 20.95
C GLY A 104 -5.09 4.15 19.61
N ASP A 105 -3.78 3.99 19.47
CA ASP A 105 -3.03 4.39 18.28
C ASP A 105 -3.38 3.53 17.08
N LYS A 106 -3.49 2.21 17.25
CA LYS A 106 -3.95 1.32 16.18
C LYS A 106 -5.38 1.63 15.76
N CYS A 107 -6.26 1.93 16.73
CA CYS A 107 -7.62 2.35 16.43
C CYS A 107 -7.66 3.66 15.64
N LYS A 108 -6.77 4.62 15.93
CA LYS A 108 -6.66 5.88 15.17
C LYS A 108 -6.11 5.62 13.78
N LEU A 109 -5.02 4.87 13.66
CA LEU A 109 -4.44 4.46 12.38
C LEU A 109 -5.49 3.84 11.45
N LEU A 110 -6.25 2.85 11.93
CA LEU A 110 -7.29 2.20 11.11
C LEU A 110 -8.40 3.17 10.67
N ARG A 111 -8.67 4.23 11.45
CA ARG A 111 -9.62 5.28 11.07
C ARG A 111 -9.09 6.24 10.03
N GLU A 112 -7.80 6.54 10.10
CA GLU A 112 -7.16 7.52 9.22
C GLU A 112 -6.65 6.91 7.91
N VAL A 113 -6.35 5.61 7.86
CA VAL A 113 -6.05 4.91 6.61
C VAL A 113 -7.19 5.11 5.63
N GLU A 114 -6.89 5.38 4.36
CA GLU A 114 -7.87 5.53 3.28
C GLU A 114 -7.69 4.43 2.22
N LEU A 115 -6.45 4.02 1.97
CA LEU A 115 -6.08 3.01 0.97
C LEU A 115 -5.24 1.89 1.61
N ILE A 116 -5.67 0.64 1.43
CA ILE A 116 -4.93 -0.54 1.85
C ILE A 116 -4.45 -1.27 0.60
N ILE A 117 -3.14 -1.30 0.40
CA ILE A 117 -2.52 -1.99 -0.72
C ILE A 117 -2.12 -3.39 -0.25
N ILE A 118 -2.56 -4.43 -0.93
CA ILE A 118 -2.17 -5.82 -0.65
C ILE A 118 -1.43 -6.39 -1.85
N ASP A 119 -0.12 -6.59 -1.73
CA ASP A 119 0.68 -7.28 -2.74
C ASP A 119 0.58 -8.81 -2.58
N GLU A 120 0.82 -9.54 -3.66
CA GLU A 120 0.69 -11.01 -3.73
C GLU A 120 -0.67 -11.55 -3.22
N ILE A 121 -1.77 -10.88 -3.59
CA ILE A 121 -3.12 -11.20 -3.13
C ILE A 121 -3.57 -12.64 -3.45
N SER A 122 -2.99 -13.27 -4.49
CA SER A 122 -3.30 -14.65 -4.88
C SER A 122 -3.05 -15.67 -3.77
N MET A 123 -2.13 -15.38 -2.84
CA MET A 123 -1.86 -16.24 -1.68
C MET A 123 -2.79 -16.01 -0.48
N VAL A 124 -3.66 -15.01 -0.54
CA VAL A 124 -4.55 -14.66 0.57
C VAL A 124 -5.84 -15.46 0.48
N ARG A 125 -6.26 -16.02 1.60
CA ARG A 125 -7.50 -16.81 1.67
C ARG A 125 -8.75 -15.93 1.77
N ALA A 126 -9.89 -16.44 1.30
CA ALA A 126 -11.20 -15.78 1.40
C ALA A 126 -11.58 -15.35 2.82
N ASP A 127 -11.36 -16.23 3.82
CA ASP A 127 -11.67 -15.97 5.23
C ASP A 127 -10.90 -14.78 5.80
N ILE A 128 -9.66 -14.58 5.35
CA ILE A 128 -8.82 -13.45 5.75
C ILE A 128 -9.41 -12.12 5.25
N ILE A 129 -9.90 -12.07 4.01
CA ILE A 129 -10.50 -10.86 3.44
C ILE A 129 -11.78 -10.48 4.18
N ASP A 130 -12.68 -11.44 4.41
CA ASP A 130 -13.92 -11.19 5.17
C ASP A 130 -13.63 -10.79 6.61
N PHE A 131 -12.59 -11.35 7.22
CA PHE A 131 -12.18 -10.94 8.55
C PHE A 131 -11.65 -9.51 8.58
N ILE A 132 -10.83 -9.12 7.59
CA ILE A 132 -10.36 -7.74 7.42
C ILE A 132 -11.55 -6.79 7.23
N ASP A 133 -12.53 -7.15 6.39
CA ASP A 133 -13.77 -6.39 6.23
C ASP A 133 -14.47 -6.19 7.58
N LYS A 134 -14.69 -7.28 8.33
CA LYS A 134 -15.34 -7.26 9.65
C LYS A 134 -14.60 -6.35 10.64
N VAL A 135 -13.27 -6.46 10.70
CA VAL A 135 -12.42 -5.61 11.55
C VAL A 135 -12.58 -4.15 11.16
N LEU A 136 -12.43 -3.82 9.89
CA LEU A 136 -12.50 -2.44 9.42
C LEU A 136 -13.88 -1.84 9.65
N ARG A 137 -14.98 -2.56 9.37
CA ARG A 137 -16.34 -2.07 9.65
C ARG A 137 -16.56 -1.73 11.13
N VAL A 138 -16.13 -2.61 12.04
CA VAL A 138 -16.31 -2.43 13.50
C VAL A 138 -15.44 -1.30 14.06
N TYR A 139 -14.17 -1.20 13.64
CA TYR A 139 -13.25 -0.19 14.17
C TYR A 139 -13.48 1.20 13.55
N ASN A 140 -13.97 1.27 12.32
CA ASN A 140 -14.41 2.52 11.68
C ASN A 140 -15.83 2.94 12.03
N ARG A 141 -16.59 2.09 12.75
CA ARG A 141 -18.01 2.31 13.08
C ARG A 141 -18.88 2.51 11.83
N ASN A 142 -18.51 1.85 10.73
CA ASN A 142 -19.21 1.92 9.47
C ASN A 142 -19.54 0.50 8.99
N MET A 143 -20.68 -0.01 9.46
CA MET A 143 -21.14 -1.35 9.11
C MET A 143 -21.79 -1.42 7.72
N ARG A 144 -22.09 -0.28 7.09
CA ARG A 144 -22.85 -0.20 5.83
C ARG A 144 -21.96 -0.28 4.59
N GLU A 145 -20.74 0.22 4.69
CA GLU A 145 -19.78 0.20 3.59
C GLU A 145 -18.82 -0.98 3.72
N PRO A 146 -18.39 -1.59 2.59
CA PRO A 146 -17.35 -2.60 2.59
C PRO A 146 -16.07 -2.01 3.17
N PHE A 147 -15.36 -2.83 3.94
CA PHE A 147 -14.12 -2.49 4.61
C PHE A 147 -14.22 -1.19 5.44
N GLY A 148 -15.41 -0.88 5.96
CA GLY A 148 -15.66 0.35 6.72
C GLY A 148 -15.48 1.64 5.90
N GLY A 149 -15.58 1.56 4.57
CA GLY A 149 -15.36 2.67 3.64
C GLY A 149 -13.90 2.86 3.22
N LYS A 150 -13.02 1.90 3.54
CA LYS A 150 -11.62 1.91 3.09
C LYS A 150 -11.52 1.30 1.69
N GLN A 151 -10.64 1.87 0.87
CA GLN A 151 -10.37 1.35 -0.47
C GLN A 151 -9.28 0.28 -0.39
N LEU A 152 -9.44 -0.83 -1.10
CA LEU A 152 -8.36 -1.79 -1.32
C LEU A 152 -7.78 -1.71 -2.73
N LEU A 153 -6.46 -1.79 -2.81
CA LEU A 153 -5.74 -2.11 -4.05
C LEU A 153 -5.12 -3.50 -3.87
N LEU A 154 -5.69 -4.48 -4.55
CA LEU A 154 -5.25 -5.86 -4.51
C LEU A 154 -4.37 -6.12 -5.73
N VAL A 155 -3.11 -6.49 -5.53
CA VAL A 155 -2.14 -6.71 -6.61
C VAL A 155 -1.66 -8.15 -6.56
N GLY A 156 -1.66 -8.83 -7.70
CA GLY A 156 -1.17 -10.21 -7.79
C GLY A 156 -1.51 -10.87 -9.12
N ASP A 157 -1.27 -12.17 -9.21
CA ASP A 157 -1.59 -12.97 -10.40
C ASP A 157 -2.20 -14.30 -9.96
N ILE A 158 -3.51 -14.48 -10.20
CA ILE A 158 -4.24 -15.66 -9.71
C ILE A 158 -3.88 -16.96 -10.41
N TYR A 159 -3.20 -16.88 -11.55
CA TYR A 159 -2.70 -18.04 -12.29
C TYR A 159 -1.36 -18.54 -11.74
N GLN A 160 -0.78 -17.84 -10.76
CA GLN A 160 0.41 -18.27 -10.05
C GLN A 160 0.01 -19.21 -8.89
N LEU A 161 0.48 -18.93 -7.68
CA LEU A 161 0.33 -19.85 -6.55
C LEU A 161 -0.98 -19.60 -5.83
N GLU A 162 -1.73 -20.68 -5.60
CA GLU A 162 -2.92 -20.68 -4.76
C GLU A 162 -2.56 -20.52 -3.27
N PRO A 163 -3.51 -20.06 -2.42
CA PRO A 163 -3.28 -20.00 -0.98
C PRO A 163 -2.93 -21.38 -0.42
N VAL A 164 -1.86 -21.45 0.40
CA VAL A 164 -1.47 -22.70 1.05
C VAL A 164 -2.43 -22.97 2.21
N VAL A 165 -3.28 -23.99 2.06
CA VAL A 165 -4.29 -24.39 3.05
C VAL A 165 -4.09 -25.85 3.42
N ARG A 166 -4.00 -26.16 4.72
CA ARG A 166 -3.94 -27.55 5.21
C ARG A 166 -5.29 -28.24 4.98
N GLU A 167 -5.30 -29.56 4.85
CA GLU A 167 -6.54 -30.32 4.64
C GLU A 167 -7.56 -30.10 5.76
N ASP A 168 -7.11 -30.05 7.02
CA ASP A 168 -8.01 -29.79 8.15
C ASP A 168 -8.62 -28.37 8.09
N ASP A 169 -7.82 -27.37 7.74
CA ASP A 169 -8.26 -25.99 7.57
C ASP A 169 -9.29 -25.88 6.42
N ARG A 170 -9.04 -26.58 5.31
CA ARG A 170 -9.93 -26.64 4.15
C ARG A 170 -11.31 -27.19 4.53
N ARG A 171 -11.35 -28.28 5.31
CA ARG A 171 -12.61 -28.88 5.79
C ARG A 171 -13.44 -27.93 6.64
N LEU A 172 -12.80 -27.07 7.42
CA LEU A 172 -13.48 -26.07 8.26
C LEU A 172 -14.05 -24.91 7.44
N LEU A 173 -13.38 -24.52 6.35
CA LEU A 173 -13.77 -23.39 5.51
C LEU A 173 -14.78 -23.74 4.40
N GLN A 174 -14.73 -24.98 3.90
CA GLN A 174 -15.57 -25.46 2.80
C GLN A 174 -17.08 -25.22 2.97
N PRO A 175 -17.69 -25.30 4.18
CA PRO A 175 -19.11 -25.00 4.34
C PRO A 175 -19.48 -23.53 4.11
N TYR A 176 -18.51 -22.61 4.19
CA TYR A 176 -18.74 -21.18 4.18
C TYR A 176 -18.33 -20.48 2.89
N TYR A 177 -17.40 -21.07 2.14
CA TYR A 177 -16.75 -20.48 0.99
C TYR A 177 -16.76 -21.45 -0.19
N ALA A 178 -17.05 -20.93 -1.40
CA ALA A 178 -17.03 -21.74 -2.62
C ALA A 178 -15.62 -22.27 -2.93
N SER A 179 -14.60 -21.44 -2.68
CA SER A 179 -13.19 -21.82 -2.73
C SER A 179 -12.38 -21.05 -1.68
N ASN A 180 -11.09 -21.36 -1.58
CA ASN A 180 -10.19 -20.66 -0.67
C ASN A 180 -9.65 -19.34 -1.25
N TYR A 181 -9.91 -19.02 -2.51
CA TYR A 181 -9.35 -17.82 -3.16
C TYR A 181 -9.95 -16.54 -2.62
N PHE A 182 -9.15 -15.47 -2.52
CA PHE A 182 -9.59 -14.17 -2.00
C PHE A 182 -10.86 -13.62 -2.67
N PHE A 183 -11.07 -13.89 -3.95
CA PHE A 183 -12.21 -13.39 -4.73
C PHE A 183 -13.54 -14.04 -4.36
N ASP A 184 -13.52 -15.19 -3.68
CA ASP A 184 -14.72 -15.87 -3.17
C ASP A 184 -15.09 -15.43 -1.74
N ALA A 185 -14.41 -14.41 -1.21
CA ALA A 185 -14.82 -13.75 0.03
C ALA A 185 -16.26 -13.22 -0.08
N LYS A 186 -17.06 -13.35 0.98
CA LYS A 186 -18.48 -13.00 0.96
C LYS A 186 -18.70 -11.52 0.69
N VAL A 187 -17.79 -10.66 1.15
CA VAL A 187 -17.84 -9.22 0.86
C VAL A 187 -17.89 -8.91 -0.64
N PHE A 188 -17.27 -9.71 -1.50
CA PHE A 188 -17.27 -9.47 -2.95
C PHE A 188 -18.52 -9.96 -3.67
N GLN A 189 -19.38 -10.73 -2.99
CA GLN A 189 -20.69 -11.10 -3.53
C GLN A 189 -21.64 -9.90 -3.54
N ASP A 190 -21.60 -9.09 -2.48
CA ASP A 190 -22.40 -7.87 -2.35
C ASP A 190 -21.73 -6.66 -3.04
N TYR A 191 -20.40 -6.64 -3.09
CA TYR A 191 -19.60 -5.54 -3.63
C TYR A 191 -18.61 -6.06 -4.69
N PRO A 192 -19.05 -6.19 -5.96
CA PRO A 192 -18.22 -6.72 -7.02
C PRO A 192 -16.91 -5.96 -7.18
N LEU A 193 -15.82 -6.72 -7.25
CA LEU A 193 -14.46 -6.21 -7.34
C LEU A 193 -14.14 -5.80 -8.78
N VAL A 194 -13.78 -4.54 -8.99
CA VAL A 194 -13.31 -4.06 -10.30
C VAL A 194 -11.96 -4.71 -10.58
N SER A 195 -11.82 -5.37 -11.73
CA SER A 195 -10.62 -6.14 -12.09
C SER A 195 -10.00 -5.62 -13.38
N ILE A 196 -8.73 -5.22 -13.33
CA ILE A 196 -7.95 -4.75 -14.47
C ILE A 196 -6.75 -5.67 -14.69
N GLU A 197 -6.65 -6.24 -15.88
CA GLU A 197 -5.50 -7.05 -16.30
C GLU A 197 -4.55 -6.24 -17.19
N LEU A 198 -3.28 -6.17 -16.79
CA LEU A 198 -2.19 -5.57 -17.58
C LEU A 198 -1.72 -6.55 -18.64
N ASN A 199 -1.86 -6.17 -19.91
CA ASN A 199 -1.58 -7.03 -21.06
C ASN A 199 -0.14 -6.92 -21.59
N LYS A 200 0.51 -5.75 -21.43
CA LYS A 200 1.84 -5.48 -21.99
C LYS A 200 2.94 -6.11 -21.14
N VAL A 201 3.68 -7.07 -21.71
CA VAL A 201 4.83 -7.74 -21.07
C VAL A 201 6.12 -6.99 -21.44
N TYR A 202 6.94 -6.67 -20.43
CA TYR A 202 8.22 -5.95 -20.62
C TYR A 202 9.45 -6.84 -20.41
N ARG A 203 9.30 -8.03 -19.80
CA ARG A 203 10.41 -8.85 -19.30
C ARG A 203 11.01 -9.81 -20.32
N GLN A 204 10.24 -10.27 -21.31
CA GLN A 204 10.61 -11.37 -22.21
C GLN A 204 10.58 -10.91 -23.66
N ASN A 205 11.59 -11.31 -24.44
CA ASN A 205 11.72 -10.95 -25.87
C ASN A 205 11.34 -12.10 -26.82
N ASP A 206 11.33 -13.35 -26.35
CA ASP A 206 10.98 -14.53 -27.16
C ASP A 206 9.47 -14.76 -27.20
N SER A 207 8.87 -14.45 -28.34
CA SER A 207 7.43 -14.63 -28.60
C SER A 207 6.97 -16.08 -28.49
N THR A 208 7.81 -17.04 -28.85
CA THR A 208 7.44 -18.47 -28.85
C THR A 208 7.32 -18.96 -27.42
N PHE A 209 8.33 -18.69 -26.59
CA PHE A 209 8.30 -19.03 -25.18
C PHE A 209 7.18 -18.31 -24.42
N ILE A 210 6.90 -17.04 -24.75
CA ILE A 210 5.75 -16.32 -24.18
C ILE A 210 4.44 -17.04 -24.51
N SER A 211 4.25 -17.49 -25.75
CA SER A 211 3.03 -18.22 -26.14
C SER A 211 2.89 -19.54 -25.38
N ILE A 212 3.98 -20.28 -25.21
CA ILE A 212 3.99 -21.52 -24.41
C ILE A 212 3.60 -21.23 -22.96
N LEU A 213 4.21 -20.22 -22.34
CA LEU A 213 3.87 -19.81 -20.97
C LEU A 213 2.42 -19.37 -20.84
N ASP A 214 1.86 -18.70 -21.85
CA ASP A 214 0.46 -18.31 -21.89
C ASP A 214 -0.47 -19.51 -22.00
N HIS A 215 -0.14 -20.49 -22.85
CA HIS A 215 -0.90 -21.74 -22.94
C HIS A 215 -0.87 -22.53 -21.63
N ILE A 216 0.28 -22.56 -20.93
CA ILE A 216 0.38 -23.19 -19.59
C ILE A 216 -0.47 -22.43 -18.59
N ARG A 217 -0.37 -21.09 -18.58
CA ARG A 217 -1.13 -20.20 -17.69
C ARG A 217 -2.63 -20.41 -17.81
N THR A 218 -3.15 -20.63 -19.02
CA THR A 218 -4.60 -20.76 -19.28
C THR A 218 -5.09 -22.20 -19.39
N ASN A 219 -4.21 -23.19 -19.20
CA ASN A 219 -4.49 -24.62 -19.41
C ASN A 219 -4.94 -24.95 -20.85
N GLN A 220 -4.28 -24.35 -21.84
CA GLN A 220 -4.50 -24.52 -23.28
C GLN A 220 -3.25 -25.07 -23.99
N VAL A 221 -2.40 -25.80 -23.25
CA VAL A 221 -1.13 -26.36 -23.76
C VAL A 221 -1.42 -27.36 -24.87
N THR A 222 -0.76 -27.16 -26.01
CA THR A 222 -0.85 -28.03 -27.18
C THR A 222 0.20 -29.15 -27.11
N ASP A 223 0.00 -30.22 -27.89
CA ASP A 223 1.00 -31.30 -28.00
C ASP A 223 2.35 -30.79 -28.54
N THR A 224 2.33 -29.74 -29.37
CA THR A 224 3.54 -29.05 -29.84
C THR A 224 4.27 -28.33 -28.72
N ASP A 225 3.55 -27.68 -27.80
CA ASP A 225 4.15 -27.03 -26.64
C ASP A 225 4.80 -28.08 -25.72
N PHE A 226 4.12 -29.19 -25.44
CA PHE A 226 4.69 -30.28 -24.64
C PHE A 226 5.94 -30.87 -25.30
N LYS A 227 5.97 -31.03 -26.62
CA LYS A 227 7.17 -31.49 -27.33
C LYS A 227 8.32 -30.51 -27.15
N MET A 228 8.10 -29.22 -27.42
CA MET A 228 9.14 -28.19 -27.28
C MET A 228 9.68 -28.09 -25.85
N ILE A 229 8.81 -28.17 -24.85
CA ILE A 229 9.22 -28.18 -23.43
C ILE A 229 9.99 -29.45 -23.11
N ASN A 230 9.48 -30.62 -23.51
CA ASN A 230 10.08 -31.91 -23.16
C ASN A 230 11.36 -32.24 -23.94
N GLU A 231 11.64 -31.55 -25.05
CA GLU A 231 12.96 -31.53 -25.69
C GLU A 231 14.05 -30.97 -24.77
N ARG A 232 13.66 -30.23 -23.72
CA ARG A 232 14.58 -29.69 -22.70
C ARG A 232 14.89 -30.68 -21.57
N VAL A 233 14.36 -31.90 -21.59
CA VAL A 233 14.65 -32.91 -20.56
C VAL A 233 16.11 -33.34 -20.64
N GLY A 234 16.84 -33.19 -19.54
CA GLY A 234 18.27 -33.48 -19.47
C GLY A 234 19.14 -32.58 -20.35
N ALA A 235 18.61 -31.43 -20.81
CA ALA A 235 19.38 -30.50 -21.60
C ALA A 235 20.56 -29.96 -20.77
N SER A 236 21.75 -29.94 -21.37
CA SER A 236 22.93 -29.36 -20.73
C SER A 236 22.81 -27.84 -20.74
N LEU A 237 22.81 -27.25 -19.54
CA LEU A 237 22.93 -25.80 -19.33
C LEU A 237 24.39 -25.36 -19.09
N GLU A 238 25.29 -26.34 -19.20
CA GLU A 238 26.73 -26.24 -19.47
C GLU A 238 27.13 -24.99 -20.28
N PRO A 239 27.86 -23.98 -19.78
CA PRO A 239 28.52 -23.04 -20.68
C PRO A 239 29.38 -23.82 -21.68
N GLN A 240 29.29 -23.50 -22.98
CA GLN A 240 30.13 -24.14 -24.00
C GLN A 240 31.62 -23.85 -23.79
N ASP A 241 31.92 -22.77 -23.09
CA ASP A 241 33.24 -22.37 -22.66
C ASP A 241 33.51 -22.94 -21.26
N LYS A 242 34.46 -23.88 -21.15
CA LYS A 242 34.79 -24.55 -19.88
C LYS A 242 35.36 -23.59 -18.83
N ASP A 243 35.81 -22.41 -19.24
CA ASP A 243 36.36 -21.40 -18.35
C ASP A 243 35.26 -20.53 -17.72
N LYS A 244 33.99 -20.68 -18.13
CA LYS A 244 32.85 -19.97 -17.53
C LYS A 244 32.18 -20.79 -16.43
N GLU A 245 31.99 -20.15 -15.28
CA GLU A 245 31.28 -20.72 -14.14
C GLU A 245 29.80 -20.99 -14.48
N ASN A 246 29.25 -22.10 -13.99
CA ASN A 246 27.89 -22.53 -14.26
C ASN A 246 26.91 -21.97 -13.22
N PHE A 247 26.16 -20.92 -13.55
CA PHE A 247 25.16 -20.31 -12.66
C PHE A 247 23.76 -20.95 -12.76
N THR A 248 23.68 -22.27 -12.98
CA THR A 248 22.39 -22.97 -13.03
C THR A 248 21.80 -23.13 -11.62
N ILE A 249 20.56 -22.68 -11.44
CA ILE A 249 19.79 -22.87 -10.20
C ILE A 249 18.72 -23.95 -10.37
N THR A 250 18.54 -24.80 -9.35
CA THR A 250 17.48 -25.81 -9.36
C THR A 250 16.20 -25.30 -8.70
N LEU A 251 15.07 -25.38 -9.39
CA LEU A 251 13.74 -25.12 -8.83
C LEU A 251 13.04 -26.42 -8.49
N SER A 252 12.69 -26.62 -7.22
CA SER A 252 11.96 -27.81 -6.77
C SER A 252 10.64 -27.46 -6.08
N THR A 253 9.67 -28.37 -6.10
CA THR A 253 8.38 -28.20 -5.42
C THR A 253 8.47 -28.45 -3.91
N LYS A 254 9.47 -29.21 -3.44
CA LYS A 254 9.63 -29.62 -2.03
C LYS A 254 10.79 -28.90 -1.36
N ARG A 255 10.56 -28.45 -0.12
CA ARG A 255 11.58 -27.82 0.70
C ARG A 255 12.72 -28.78 1.05
N ASP A 256 12.41 -30.02 1.40
CA ASP A 256 13.41 -31.01 1.80
C ASP A 256 14.41 -31.30 0.67
N THR A 257 13.94 -31.34 -0.59
CA THR A 257 14.80 -31.49 -1.76
C THR A 257 15.73 -30.30 -1.95
N VAL A 258 15.23 -29.08 -1.73
CA VAL A 258 16.02 -27.85 -1.80
C VAL A 258 17.11 -27.80 -0.74
N ASP A 259 16.73 -28.12 0.50
CA ASP A 259 17.66 -28.12 1.63
C ASP A 259 18.73 -29.22 1.42
N TRP A 260 18.36 -30.38 0.89
CA TRP A 260 19.30 -31.45 0.50
C TRP A 260 20.29 -31.01 -0.58
N ILE A 261 19.82 -30.43 -1.71
CA ILE A 261 20.71 -29.98 -2.80
C ILE A 261 21.68 -28.90 -2.32
N ASN A 262 21.20 -27.95 -1.50
CA ASN A 262 22.06 -26.88 -1.00
C ASN A 262 23.12 -27.40 -0.03
N ASN A 263 22.76 -28.33 0.87
CA ASN A 263 23.72 -28.95 1.78
C ASN A 263 24.74 -29.80 1.01
N GLU A 264 24.28 -30.62 0.07
CA GLU A 264 25.17 -31.42 -0.78
C GLU A 264 26.14 -30.54 -1.57
N GLY A 265 25.65 -29.44 -2.14
CA GLY A 265 26.48 -28.46 -2.84
C GLY A 265 27.56 -27.85 -1.94
N LEU A 266 27.22 -27.52 -0.70
CA LEU A 266 28.16 -26.96 0.28
C LEU A 266 29.17 -28.02 0.79
N ASP A 267 28.72 -29.25 0.99
CA ASP A 267 29.55 -30.36 1.50
C ASP A 267 30.59 -30.81 0.47
N ARG A 268 30.29 -30.69 -0.83
CA ARG A 268 31.22 -31.01 -1.93
C ARG A 268 32.39 -30.03 -2.05
N LEU A 269 32.27 -28.83 -1.52
CA LEU A 269 33.33 -27.83 -1.56
C LEU A 269 34.39 -28.14 -0.50
N GLU A 270 35.66 -28.01 -0.90
CA GLU A 270 36.81 -28.14 0.00
C GLU A 270 36.81 -27.05 1.08
N GLY A 271 37.41 -27.36 2.23
CA GLY A 271 37.48 -26.48 3.38
C GLY A 271 36.27 -26.56 4.32
N ASP A 272 36.45 -26.02 5.52
CA ASP A 272 35.41 -25.94 6.54
C ASP A 272 34.48 -24.75 6.27
N PRO A 273 33.17 -24.88 6.54
CA PRO A 273 32.23 -23.77 6.37
C PRO A 273 32.50 -22.67 7.39
N VAL A 274 32.52 -21.43 6.91
CA VAL A 274 32.55 -20.23 7.75
C VAL A 274 31.11 -19.85 8.11
N MET A 275 30.82 -19.74 9.41
CA MET A 275 29.50 -19.40 9.92
C MET A 275 29.41 -17.91 10.22
N PHE A 276 28.46 -17.23 9.58
CA PHE A 276 28.13 -15.84 9.84
C PHE A 276 26.84 -15.74 10.65
N LEU A 277 26.93 -15.28 11.90
CA LEU A 277 25.78 -15.06 12.76
C LEU A 277 25.12 -13.70 12.45
N GLY A 278 23.81 -13.71 12.22
CA GLY A 278 23.00 -12.53 12.02
C GLY A 278 22.71 -11.82 13.33
N GLU A 279 22.47 -10.51 13.27
CA GLU A 279 22.20 -9.69 14.45
C GLU A 279 20.77 -9.15 14.42
N ILE A 280 19.99 -9.40 15.46
CA ILE A 280 18.65 -8.82 15.64
C ILE A 280 18.71 -7.74 16.71
N LYS A 281 18.18 -6.55 16.40
CA LYS A 281 17.94 -5.47 17.37
C LYS A 281 16.45 -5.15 17.40
N GLY A 282 15.86 -5.02 18.58
CA GLY A 282 14.42 -4.73 18.73
C GLY A 282 13.51 -5.91 18.36
N GLU A 283 12.29 -5.62 17.89
CA GLU A 283 11.29 -6.64 17.55
C GLU A 283 11.41 -7.10 16.09
N PHE A 284 12.03 -8.27 15.86
CA PHE A 284 12.09 -8.92 14.54
C PHE A 284 11.76 -10.43 14.66
N PRO A 285 10.62 -10.92 14.13
CA PRO A 285 10.27 -12.33 14.21
C PRO A 285 11.21 -13.24 13.39
N GLU A 286 11.72 -14.31 14.00
CA GLU A 286 12.62 -15.28 13.34
C GLU A 286 12.00 -15.91 12.08
N SER A 287 10.69 -16.17 12.09
CA SER A 287 9.95 -16.70 10.93
C SER A 287 9.92 -15.76 9.73
N SER A 288 10.22 -14.48 9.93
CA SER A 288 10.23 -13.44 8.90
C SER A 288 11.63 -13.06 8.46
N LEU A 289 12.67 -13.74 8.96
CA LEU A 289 14.05 -13.45 8.58
C LEU A 289 14.25 -13.66 7.07
N PRO A 290 14.76 -12.63 6.37
CA PRO A 290 14.97 -12.70 4.94
C PRO A 290 16.12 -13.65 4.57
N THR A 291 17.08 -13.88 5.48
CA THR A 291 18.18 -14.86 5.39
C THR A 291 18.36 -15.59 6.73
N PRO A 292 18.82 -16.87 6.75
CA PRO A 292 18.99 -17.61 8.00
C PRO A 292 19.83 -16.85 9.01
N MET A 293 19.52 -17.03 10.30
CA MET A 293 20.29 -16.44 11.39
C MET A 293 21.74 -16.92 11.36
N GLU A 294 21.94 -18.22 11.13
CA GLU A 294 23.24 -18.84 10.93
C GLU A 294 23.43 -19.08 9.43
N LEU A 295 24.29 -18.27 8.80
CA LEU A 295 24.59 -18.38 7.38
C LEU A 295 25.95 -19.05 7.20
N ASN A 296 25.93 -20.33 6.81
CA ASN A 296 27.14 -21.12 6.55
C ASN A 296 27.54 -20.99 5.08
N LEU A 297 28.77 -20.55 4.81
CA LEU A 297 29.32 -20.34 3.47
C LEU A 297 30.72 -20.94 3.32
N LYS A 298 31.10 -21.24 2.08
CA LYS A 298 32.46 -21.66 1.67
C LYS A 298 32.85 -20.92 0.40
N VAL A 299 34.14 -20.80 0.14
CA VAL A 299 34.63 -20.40 -1.19
C VAL A 299 34.16 -21.44 -2.22
N GLY A 300 33.62 -20.98 -3.36
CA GLY A 300 32.95 -21.78 -4.36
C GLY A 300 31.43 -21.94 -4.14
N ALA A 301 30.87 -21.46 -3.03
CA ALA A 301 29.44 -21.61 -2.76
C ALA A 301 28.59 -20.79 -3.73
N HIS A 302 27.54 -21.43 -4.28
CA HIS A 302 26.56 -20.73 -5.10
C HIS A 302 25.59 -19.97 -4.20
N VAL A 303 25.49 -18.68 -4.42
CA VAL A 303 24.66 -17.78 -3.64
C VAL A 303 23.74 -16.93 -4.52
N MET A 304 22.66 -16.46 -3.92
CA MET A 304 21.73 -15.54 -4.54
C MET A 304 21.57 -14.31 -3.67
N PHE A 305 21.64 -13.14 -4.28
CA PHE A 305 21.35 -11.87 -3.64
C PHE A 305 19.85 -11.75 -3.37
N ILE A 306 19.48 -11.41 -2.13
CA ILE A 306 18.07 -11.34 -1.71
C ILE A 306 17.58 -9.89 -1.49
N LYS A 307 18.42 -8.90 -1.76
CA LYS A 307 18.15 -7.47 -1.59
C LYS A 307 18.74 -6.71 -2.77
N ASN A 308 18.04 -5.68 -3.25
CA ASN A 308 18.59 -4.78 -4.27
C ASN A 308 19.66 -3.90 -3.66
N ASP A 309 20.78 -3.74 -4.36
CA ASP A 309 21.83 -2.82 -3.96
C ASP A 309 21.42 -1.35 -4.20
N ILE A 310 21.94 -0.46 -3.36
CA ILE A 310 21.70 0.99 -3.44
C ILE A 310 22.43 1.57 -4.66
N GLU A 311 23.66 1.13 -4.92
CA GLU A 311 24.46 1.53 -6.08
C GLU A 311 24.04 0.80 -7.35
N LYS A 312 23.10 -0.14 -7.23
CA LYS A 312 22.55 -0.99 -8.29
C LYS A 312 23.59 -1.90 -8.93
N GLN A 313 24.62 -2.30 -8.16
CA GLN A 313 25.59 -3.31 -8.59
C GLN A 313 24.94 -4.69 -8.76
N TRP A 314 23.89 -4.98 -7.99
CA TRP A 314 23.06 -6.18 -8.15
C TRP A 314 21.59 -5.91 -7.84
N VAL A 315 20.74 -6.87 -8.21
CA VAL A 315 19.31 -6.86 -7.91
C VAL A 315 18.93 -8.14 -7.17
N ASN A 316 17.78 -8.12 -6.48
CA ASN A 316 17.24 -9.29 -5.84
C ASN A 316 16.99 -10.40 -6.88
N GLY A 317 17.62 -11.56 -6.66
CA GLY A 317 17.64 -12.70 -7.57
C GLY A 317 18.95 -12.87 -8.33
N THR A 318 19.86 -11.89 -8.32
CA THR A 318 21.19 -12.04 -8.95
C THR A 318 21.92 -13.23 -8.35
N LEU A 319 22.44 -14.11 -9.21
CA LEU A 319 23.24 -15.27 -8.81
C LEU A 319 24.73 -14.90 -8.77
N GLY A 320 25.45 -15.55 -7.86
CA GLY A 320 26.88 -15.38 -7.73
C GLY A 320 27.56 -16.58 -7.07
N ILE A 321 28.88 -16.61 -7.14
CA ILE A 321 29.75 -17.61 -6.53
C ILE A 321 30.69 -16.89 -5.57
N ILE A 322 30.85 -17.41 -4.35
CA ILE A 322 31.82 -16.88 -3.39
C ILE A 322 33.23 -17.15 -3.91
N ILE A 323 34.00 -16.11 -4.21
CA ILE A 323 35.40 -16.23 -4.65
C ILE A 323 36.40 -15.96 -3.53
N GLY A 324 35.95 -15.36 -2.43
CA GLY A 324 36.79 -15.07 -1.26
C GLY A 324 35.96 -14.72 -0.04
N ILE A 325 36.50 -15.06 1.13
CA ILE A 325 35.93 -14.73 2.43
C ILE A 325 37.03 -14.06 3.25
N ASP A 326 36.78 -12.83 3.68
CA ASP A 326 37.67 -12.12 4.61
C ASP A 326 36.99 -12.04 5.98
N GLU A 327 37.44 -12.87 6.91
CA GLU A 327 36.91 -12.92 8.27
C GLU A 327 37.38 -11.74 9.12
N GLU A 328 38.56 -11.17 8.85
CA GLU A 328 39.11 -10.05 9.62
C GLU A 328 38.41 -8.73 9.28
N GLU A 329 38.18 -8.47 7.99
CA GLU A 329 37.44 -7.29 7.53
C GLU A 329 35.91 -7.51 7.54
N GLY A 330 35.46 -8.77 7.68
CA GLY A 330 34.04 -9.13 7.69
C GLY A 330 33.37 -8.91 6.33
N MET A 331 34.07 -9.28 5.25
CA MET A 331 33.67 -9.01 3.87
C MET A 331 33.63 -10.30 3.04
N LEU A 332 32.70 -10.34 2.08
CA LEU A 332 32.59 -11.45 1.12
C LEU A 332 32.91 -10.93 -0.28
N TYR A 333 33.65 -11.71 -1.04
CA TYR A 333 33.88 -11.46 -2.46
C TYR A 333 33.04 -12.42 -3.29
N VAL A 334 32.18 -11.88 -4.15
CA VAL A 334 31.22 -12.65 -4.94
C VAL A 334 31.38 -12.33 -6.41
N ARG A 335 31.63 -13.35 -7.22
CA ARG A 335 31.59 -13.24 -8.68
C ARG A 335 30.18 -13.47 -9.16
N THR A 336 29.63 -12.51 -9.89
CA THR A 336 28.26 -12.59 -10.43
C THR A 336 28.20 -13.36 -11.75
N GLU A 337 26.98 -13.74 -12.14
CA GLU A 337 26.70 -14.33 -13.46
C GLU A 337 27.08 -13.44 -14.66
N GLU A 338 27.33 -12.15 -14.44
CA GLU A 338 27.79 -11.21 -15.47
C GLU A 338 29.32 -11.10 -15.51
N GLY A 339 30.03 -11.82 -14.64
CA GLY A 339 31.49 -11.81 -14.54
C GLY A 339 32.07 -10.66 -13.70
N HIS A 340 31.21 -9.88 -13.03
CA HIS A 340 31.67 -8.83 -12.11
C HIS A 340 32.02 -9.41 -10.75
N ASP A 341 33.19 -9.04 -10.24
CA ASP A 341 33.64 -9.34 -8.88
C ASP A 341 33.18 -8.23 -7.95
N LEU A 342 32.36 -8.59 -6.96
CA LEU A 342 31.71 -7.67 -6.05
C LEU A 342 32.20 -7.88 -4.62
N GLN A 343 32.36 -6.78 -3.91
CA GLN A 343 32.57 -6.78 -2.48
C GLN A 343 31.21 -6.64 -1.79
N VAL A 344 30.86 -7.61 -0.97
CA VAL A 344 29.55 -7.72 -0.32
C VAL A 344 29.72 -7.55 1.17
N GLN A 345 29.01 -6.57 1.71
CA GLN A 345 28.96 -6.28 3.14
C GLN A 345 27.62 -6.73 3.73
N ARG A 346 27.54 -6.72 5.06
CA ARG A 346 26.29 -6.97 5.78
C ARG A 346 25.30 -5.85 5.50
N GLU A 347 24.05 -6.24 5.25
CA GLU A 347 22.94 -5.36 4.98
C GLU A 347 21.94 -5.35 6.13
N MET A 348 21.22 -4.24 6.28
CA MET A 348 20.18 -4.10 7.29
C MET A 348 18.79 -4.23 6.67
N TRP A 349 17.94 -5.05 7.27
CA TRP A 349 16.50 -5.07 7.02
C TRP A 349 15.75 -4.48 8.21
N ALA A 350 14.87 -3.54 7.93
CA ALA A 350 13.99 -2.95 8.92
C ALA A 350 12.67 -3.73 9.00
N ASN A 351 12.23 -4.04 10.21
CA ASN A 351 10.85 -4.41 10.48
C ASN A 351 10.07 -3.14 10.84
N VAL A 352 9.10 -2.79 10.01
CA VAL A 352 8.34 -1.55 10.13
C VAL A 352 6.93 -1.80 10.66
N ARG A 353 6.47 -0.88 11.50
CA ARG A 353 5.10 -0.79 11.98
C ARG A 353 4.54 0.56 11.57
N TYR A 354 3.33 0.55 11.04
CA TYR A 354 2.64 1.80 10.74
C TYR A 354 2.12 2.46 12.02
N THR A 355 2.33 3.76 12.13
CA THR A 355 1.76 4.63 13.16
C THR A 355 1.10 5.85 12.50
N PHE A 356 0.25 6.55 13.25
CA PHE A 356 -0.38 7.77 12.78
C PHE A 356 0.17 8.96 13.55
N ASN A 357 0.83 9.88 12.84
CA ASN A 357 1.35 11.12 13.40
C ASN A 357 0.24 12.19 13.41
N GLU A 358 -0.18 12.59 14.61
CA GLU A 358 -1.27 13.56 14.78
C GLU A 358 -0.88 14.99 14.35
N THR A 359 0.39 15.35 14.50
CA THR A 359 0.91 16.68 14.18
C THR A 359 0.95 16.89 12.67
N GLU A 360 1.51 15.93 11.94
CA GLU A 360 1.60 15.98 10.48
C GLU A 360 0.33 15.50 9.77
N LYS A 361 -0.58 14.84 10.51
CA LYS A 361 -1.77 14.14 9.98
C LYS A 361 -1.41 13.12 8.90
N LYS A 362 -0.27 12.43 9.04
CA LYS A 362 0.23 11.43 8.09
C LYS A 362 0.40 10.08 8.75
N ILE A 363 0.36 9.03 7.93
CA ILE A 363 0.78 7.70 8.33
C ILE A 363 2.28 7.63 8.13
N GLU A 364 3.00 7.21 9.16
CA GLU A 364 4.44 7.08 9.17
C GLU A 364 4.84 5.63 9.44
N GLU A 365 6.01 5.27 8.96
CA GLU A 365 6.63 3.98 9.20
C GLU A 365 7.59 4.11 10.37
N GLU A 366 7.28 3.42 11.46
CA GLU A 366 8.15 3.31 12.63
C GLU A 366 8.94 2.02 12.55
N GLN A 367 10.27 2.12 12.59
CA GLN A 367 11.14 0.96 12.66
C GLN A 367 11.15 0.39 14.09
N ILE A 368 10.58 -0.80 14.27
CA ILE A 368 10.47 -1.47 15.58
C ILE A 368 11.59 -2.49 15.83
N GLY A 369 12.29 -2.90 14.77
CA GLY A 369 13.43 -3.79 14.87
C GLY A 369 14.24 -3.83 13.58
N THR A 370 15.47 -4.33 13.67
CA THR A 370 16.37 -4.49 12.55
C THR A 370 17.00 -5.87 12.59
N TYR A 371 17.20 -6.44 11.42
CA TYR A 371 18.03 -7.62 11.22
C TYR A 371 19.22 -7.26 10.35
N ILE A 372 20.43 -7.63 10.76
CA ILE A 372 21.68 -7.34 10.05
C ILE A 372 22.37 -8.66 9.69
N GLN A 373 22.59 -8.89 8.40
CA GLN A 373 23.25 -10.08 7.87
C GLN A 373 23.70 -9.82 6.42
N PHE A 374 24.58 -10.64 5.87
CA PHE A 374 24.87 -10.60 4.43
C PHE A 374 23.59 -10.83 3.59
N PRO A 375 23.38 -10.07 2.51
CA PRO A 375 22.21 -10.16 1.63
C PRO A 375 22.25 -11.39 0.71
N LEU A 376 22.70 -12.53 1.23
CA LEU A 376 22.96 -13.76 0.48
C LEU A 376 22.20 -14.95 1.07
N LYS A 377 21.90 -15.92 0.21
CA LYS A 377 21.44 -17.27 0.54
C LYS A 377 22.09 -18.27 -0.38
N LEU A 378 22.30 -19.50 0.09
CA LEU A 378 22.66 -20.63 -0.78
C LEU A 378 21.62 -20.79 -1.89
N ALA A 379 22.12 -21.05 -3.10
CA ALA A 379 21.32 -20.96 -4.32
C ALA A 379 21.62 -22.05 -5.34
N TRP A 380 22.11 -23.22 -4.92
CA TRP A 380 22.08 -24.40 -5.79
C TRP A 380 20.64 -24.82 -6.08
N ALA A 381 19.77 -24.68 -5.09
CA ALA A 381 18.34 -24.89 -5.26
C ALA A 381 17.49 -23.89 -4.46
N ILE A 382 16.30 -23.61 -4.97
CA ILE A 382 15.23 -22.90 -4.26
C ILE A 382 13.87 -23.53 -4.57
N THR A 383 12.91 -23.35 -3.65
CA THR A 383 11.55 -23.83 -3.89
C THR A 383 10.85 -22.96 -4.93
N VAL A 384 9.97 -23.54 -5.76
CA VAL A 384 9.12 -22.79 -6.72
C VAL A 384 8.35 -21.64 -6.04
N HIS A 385 7.90 -21.83 -4.80
CA HIS A 385 7.26 -20.77 -4.02
C HIS A 385 8.18 -19.57 -3.73
N LYS A 386 9.44 -19.83 -3.37
CA LYS A 386 10.42 -18.77 -3.05
C LYS A 386 11.04 -18.14 -4.29
N SER A 387 10.91 -18.77 -5.47
CA SER A 387 11.39 -18.19 -6.73
C SER A 387 10.41 -17.17 -7.33
N GLN A 388 9.20 -17.08 -6.80
CA GLN A 388 8.19 -16.16 -7.32
C GLN A 388 8.69 -14.71 -7.33
N GLY A 389 8.44 -14.02 -8.43
CA GLY A 389 8.93 -12.65 -8.68
C GLY A 389 10.37 -12.58 -9.22
N LEU A 390 11.21 -13.59 -8.94
CA LEU A 390 12.61 -13.66 -9.40
C LEU A 390 12.71 -14.05 -10.88
N THR A 391 13.86 -13.78 -11.49
CA THR A 391 14.15 -14.10 -12.90
C THR A 391 15.56 -14.69 -12.97
N PHE A 392 15.74 -15.74 -13.76
CA PHE A 392 17.02 -16.43 -13.94
C PHE A 392 17.30 -16.66 -15.42
N LYS A 393 18.59 -16.76 -15.78
CA LYS A 393 19.01 -17.13 -17.14
C LYS A 393 18.95 -18.64 -17.38
N ASN A 394 19.50 -19.42 -16.44
CA ASN A 394 19.60 -20.86 -16.53
C ASN A 394 18.94 -21.53 -15.32
N VAL A 395 17.99 -22.42 -15.57
CA VAL A 395 17.17 -23.05 -14.55
C VAL A 395 17.02 -24.54 -14.81
N ASN A 396 17.36 -25.36 -13.83
CA ASN A 396 17.00 -26.76 -13.78
C ASN A 396 15.70 -26.93 -13.00
N ILE A 397 14.67 -27.54 -13.58
CA ILE A 397 13.37 -27.69 -12.94
C ILE A 397 13.16 -29.15 -12.54
N ASP A 398 12.96 -29.36 -11.24
CA ASP A 398 12.76 -30.66 -10.63
C ASP A 398 11.31 -30.80 -10.12
N PHE A 399 10.49 -31.47 -10.92
CA PHE A 399 9.12 -31.86 -10.58
C PHE A 399 9.00 -33.28 -9.98
N SER A 400 10.10 -33.96 -9.63
CA SER A 400 10.06 -35.32 -9.07
C SER A 400 9.24 -35.42 -7.76
N GLY A 401 9.12 -34.31 -7.04
CA GLY A 401 8.23 -34.19 -5.87
C GLY A 401 6.73 -34.17 -6.19
N GLY A 402 6.36 -34.11 -7.47
CA GLY A 402 5.02 -33.88 -7.98
C GLY A 402 4.65 -32.39 -8.04
N VAL A 403 3.79 -32.04 -8.99
CA VAL A 403 3.11 -30.75 -9.06
C VAL A 403 1.74 -30.89 -8.38
N PHE A 404 1.57 -30.29 -7.21
CA PHE A 404 0.41 -30.51 -6.35
C PHE A 404 -0.53 -29.30 -6.24
N ALA A 405 -0.06 -28.11 -6.62
CA ALA A 405 -0.85 -26.88 -6.60
C ALA A 405 -0.98 -26.28 -8.01
N GLY A 406 -2.14 -25.70 -8.28
CA GLY A 406 -2.40 -25.01 -9.55
C GLY A 406 -1.36 -23.91 -9.78
N GLY A 407 -0.92 -23.74 -11.03
CA GLY A 407 0.02 -22.69 -11.42
C GLY A 407 1.49 -22.93 -11.01
N GLN A 408 1.83 -23.97 -10.25
CA GLN A 408 3.24 -24.26 -9.89
C GLN A 408 4.14 -24.47 -11.11
N ALA A 409 3.68 -25.25 -12.11
CA ALA A 409 4.43 -25.46 -13.35
C ALA A 409 4.65 -24.13 -14.11
N TYR A 410 3.60 -23.31 -14.20
CA TYR A 410 3.68 -21.96 -14.78
C TYR A 410 4.68 -21.07 -14.05
N VAL A 411 4.65 -21.06 -12.72
CA VAL A 411 5.56 -20.24 -11.91
C VAL A 411 7.01 -20.67 -12.13
N ALA A 412 7.29 -21.98 -12.09
CA ALA A 412 8.64 -22.51 -12.31
C ALA A 412 9.19 -22.15 -13.69
N LEU A 413 8.43 -22.42 -14.75
CA LEU A 413 8.85 -22.14 -16.14
C LEU A 413 9.00 -20.64 -16.39
N SER A 414 8.08 -19.82 -15.88
CA SER A 414 8.12 -18.36 -16.05
C SER A 414 9.25 -17.65 -15.28
N ARG A 415 10.06 -18.37 -14.49
CA ARG A 415 11.27 -17.80 -13.87
C ARG A 415 12.41 -17.65 -14.86
N CYS A 416 12.44 -18.45 -15.92
CA CYS A 416 13.48 -18.37 -16.93
C CYS A 416 13.20 -17.24 -17.94
N THR A 417 14.25 -16.66 -18.51
CA THR A 417 14.14 -15.65 -19.57
C THR A 417 13.88 -16.23 -20.96
N SER A 418 14.31 -17.47 -21.21
CA SER A 418 14.12 -18.17 -22.50
C SER A 418 13.91 -19.67 -22.31
N LEU A 419 13.44 -20.35 -23.36
CA LEU A 419 13.23 -21.80 -23.34
C LEU A 419 14.55 -22.57 -23.30
N GLU A 420 15.59 -22.05 -23.96
CA GLU A 420 16.94 -22.65 -23.99
C GLU A 420 17.64 -22.58 -22.63
N GLY A 421 17.26 -21.61 -21.78
CA GLY A 421 17.75 -21.54 -20.40
C GLY A 421 17.12 -22.58 -19.47
N ILE A 422 16.14 -23.35 -19.93
CA ILE A 422 15.45 -24.36 -19.11
C ILE A 422 16.05 -25.74 -19.36
N SER A 423 16.23 -26.50 -18.29
CA SER A 423 16.42 -27.94 -18.30
C SER A 423 15.42 -28.59 -17.38
N LEU A 424 14.84 -29.72 -17.80
CA LEU A 424 13.90 -30.48 -17.00
C LEU A 424 14.55 -31.78 -16.54
N LYS A 425 14.34 -32.13 -15.27
CA LYS A 425 14.79 -33.43 -14.75
C LYS A 425 13.95 -34.59 -15.30
N ASP A 426 12.64 -34.38 -15.38
CA ASP A 426 11.66 -35.33 -15.88
C ASP A 426 10.73 -34.64 -16.90
N PRO A 427 10.17 -35.38 -17.88
CA PRO A 427 9.20 -34.81 -18.82
C PRO A 427 7.98 -34.23 -18.11
N LEU A 428 7.60 -33.01 -18.48
CA LEU A 428 6.37 -32.36 -18.03
C LEU A 428 5.17 -33.10 -18.59
N ARG A 429 4.27 -33.50 -17.69
CA ARG A 429 3.07 -34.27 -18.04
C ARG A 429 1.84 -33.38 -18.08
N GLN A 430 0.84 -33.81 -18.85
CA GLN A 430 -0.40 -33.04 -19.00
C GLN A 430 -1.17 -32.86 -17.68
N ASN A 431 -1.12 -33.84 -16.78
CA ASN A 431 -1.77 -33.77 -15.47
C ASN A 431 -1.06 -32.83 -14.47
N GLU A 432 0.15 -32.35 -14.80
CA GLU A 432 0.92 -31.41 -13.98
C GLU A 432 0.66 -29.95 -14.40
N VAL A 433 0.08 -29.75 -15.58
CA VAL A 433 -0.42 -28.45 -16.03
C VAL A 433 -1.92 -28.41 -15.82
N PHE A 434 -2.35 -27.74 -14.75
CA PHE A 434 -3.77 -27.55 -14.50
C PHE A 434 -4.02 -26.18 -13.86
N VAL A 435 -5.21 -25.66 -14.18
CA VAL A 435 -5.75 -24.43 -13.61
C VAL A 435 -7.09 -24.78 -12.98
N ARG A 436 -7.33 -24.25 -11.78
CA ARG A 436 -8.59 -24.42 -11.05
C ARG A 436 -9.73 -23.73 -11.81
N ALA A 437 -10.91 -24.35 -11.88
CA ALA A 437 -12.02 -23.83 -12.66
C ALA A 437 -12.49 -22.45 -12.16
N GLU A 438 -12.39 -22.23 -10.86
CA GLU A 438 -12.71 -20.99 -10.14
C GLU A 438 -11.85 -19.82 -10.63
N VAL A 439 -10.56 -20.07 -10.87
CA VAL A 439 -9.60 -19.09 -11.43
C VAL A 439 -10.02 -18.69 -12.84
N THR A 440 -10.34 -19.68 -13.69
CA THR A 440 -10.80 -19.43 -15.06
C THR A 440 -12.13 -18.68 -15.09
N GLN A 441 -13.07 -19.00 -14.19
CA GLN A 441 -14.37 -18.34 -14.10
C GLN A 441 -14.23 -16.88 -13.67
N PHE A 442 -13.38 -16.60 -12.68
CA PHE A 442 -13.13 -15.24 -12.22
C PHE A 442 -12.43 -14.41 -13.32
N ALA A 443 -11.42 -14.98 -13.99
CA ALA A 443 -10.66 -14.29 -15.04
C ALA A 443 -11.51 -13.84 -16.25
N ARG A 444 -12.65 -14.47 -16.52
CA ARG A 444 -13.56 -14.04 -17.60
C ARG A 444 -14.12 -12.62 -17.41
N HIS A 445 -14.11 -12.11 -16.18
CA HIS A 445 -14.64 -10.79 -15.83
C HIS A 445 -13.55 -9.70 -15.81
N TYR A 446 -12.32 -10.03 -16.19
CA TYR A 446 -11.25 -9.05 -16.30
C TYR A 446 -11.53 -8.03 -17.39
N ASN A 447 -11.13 -6.78 -17.12
CA ASN A 447 -11.28 -5.68 -18.05
C ASN A 447 -12.73 -5.47 -18.52
N ASP A 448 -13.72 -5.86 -17.71
CA ASP A 448 -15.14 -5.62 -18.00
C ASP A 448 -15.38 -4.12 -18.19
N ARG A 449 -15.71 -3.74 -19.44
CA ARG A 449 -15.88 -2.35 -19.85
C ARG A 449 -17.00 -1.67 -19.09
N ASN A 450 -18.09 -2.38 -18.78
CA ASN A 450 -19.25 -1.80 -18.09
C ASN A 450 -18.93 -1.56 -16.61
N MET A 451 -18.31 -2.52 -15.94
CA MET A 451 -17.88 -2.35 -14.55
C MET A 451 -16.86 -1.23 -14.42
N ILE A 452 -15.83 -1.21 -15.28
CA ILE A 452 -14.81 -0.16 -15.27
C ILE A 452 -15.43 1.20 -15.60
N ALA A 453 -16.28 1.29 -16.63
CA ALA A 453 -16.93 2.56 -16.97
C ALA A 453 -17.85 3.06 -15.85
N THR A 454 -18.55 2.16 -15.16
CA THR A 454 -19.39 2.51 -14.01
C THR A 454 -18.54 3.03 -12.86
N ALA A 455 -17.44 2.33 -12.54
CA ALA A 455 -16.50 2.75 -11.51
C ALA A 455 -15.85 4.11 -11.86
N LEU A 456 -15.50 4.35 -13.14
CA LEU A 456 -14.96 5.62 -13.61
C LEU A 456 -16.01 6.75 -13.65
N LYS A 457 -17.28 6.44 -13.94
CA LYS A 457 -18.37 7.43 -13.88
C LYS A 457 -18.64 7.84 -12.44
N GLN A 458 -18.66 6.88 -11.52
CA GLN A 458 -18.71 7.15 -10.08
C GLN A 458 -17.49 7.96 -9.63
N SER A 459 -16.29 7.60 -10.12
CA SER A 459 -15.05 8.33 -9.89
C SER A 459 -15.13 9.79 -10.29
N LYS A 460 -15.67 10.05 -11.49
CA LYS A 460 -15.86 11.40 -11.97
C LYS A 460 -16.80 12.15 -11.04
N ALA A 461 -17.95 11.57 -10.69
CA ALA A 461 -18.89 12.20 -9.76
C ALA A 461 -18.25 12.50 -8.39
N ASP A 462 -17.47 11.57 -7.82
CA ASP A 462 -16.79 11.76 -6.54
C ASP A 462 -15.76 12.88 -6.59
N LYS A 463 -14.96 12.96 -7.66
CA LYS A 463 -14.02 14.05 -7.89
C LYS A 463 -14.75 15.40 -7.96
N GLU A 464 -15.79 15.49 -8.79
CA GLU A 464 -16.56 16.72 -8.96
C GLU A 464 -17.24 17.14 -7.64
N TYR A 465 -17.71 16.18 -6.82
CA TYR A 465 -18.22 16.48 -5.48
C TYR A 465 -17.12 16.97 -4.53
N TYR A 466 -15.92 16.40 -4.59
CA TYR A 466 -14.78 16.85 -3.79
C TYR A 466 -14.37 18.27 -4.16
N ASP A 467 -14.19 18.54 -5.45
CA ASP A 467 -13.80 19.85 -5.98
C ASP A 467 -14.88 20.90 -5.64
N ALA A 468 -16.16 20.52 -5.66
CA ALA A 468 -17.26 21.38 -5.21
C ALA A 468 -17.17 21.71 -3.71
N VAL A 469 -16.91 20.73 -2.85
CA VAL A 469 -16.79 20.97 -1.39
C VAL A 469 -15.61 21.89 -1.08
N GLN A 470 -14.47 21.68 -1.75
CA GLN A 470 -13.30 22.52 -1.57
C GLN A 470 -13.58 23.98 -1.99
N ALA A 471 -14.19 24.17 -3.16
CA ALA A 471 -14.58 25.50 -3.64
C ALA A 471 -15.58 26.20 -2.69
N PHE A 472 -16.55 25.46 -2.13
CA PHE A 472 -17.48 26.00 -1.13
C PHE A 472 -16.76 26.48 0.14
N ASP A 473 -15.79 25.70 0.62
CA ASP A 473 -15.03 26.03 1.83
C ASP A 473 -14.06 27.19 1.61
N GLU A 474 -13.58 27.39 0.37
CA GLU A 474 -12.77 28.54 -0.06
C GLU A 474 -13.61 29.80 -0.38
N GLY A 475 -14.94 29.67 -0.47
CA GLY A 475 -15.87 30.76 -0.80
C GLY A 475 -16.02 31.05 -2.30
N ASP A 476 -15.47 30.20 -3.17
CA ASP A 476 -15.65 30.26 -4.63
C ASP A 476 -16.96 29.55 -5.03
N TYR A 477 -18.07 30.30 -4.94
CA TYR A 477 -19.39 29.75 -5.19
C TYR A 477 -19.66 29.42 -6.67
N ASP A 478 -19.00 30.09 -7.61
CA ASP A 478 -19.15 29.81 -9.04
C ASP A 478 -18.54 28.46 -9.40
N SER A 479 -17.29 28.21 -8.96
CA SER A 479 -16.65 26.90 -9.13
C SER A 479 -17.40 25.81 -8.37
N PHE A 480 -17.89 26.10 -7.16
CA PHE A 480 -18.75 25.16 -6.41
C PHE A 480 -19.97 24.75 -7.23
N LEU A 481 -20.74 25.69 -7.76
CA LEU A 481 -21.97 25.39 -8.49
C LEU A 481 -21.68 24.58 -9.75
N ASN A 482 -20.65 24.97 -10.52
CA ASN A 482 -20.24 24.26 -11.73
C ASN A 482 -19.90 22.79 -11.44
N ASN A 483 -18.99 22.55 -10.49
CA ASN A 483 -18.57 21.20 -10.12
C ASN A 483 -19.72 20.40 -9.46
N PHE A 484 -20.57 21.05 -8.66
CA PHE A 484 -21.71 20.39 -8.01
C PHE A 484 -22.77 19.93 -9.01
N PHE A 485 -23.11 20.74 -10.02
CA PHE A 485 -24.04 20.33 -11.08
C PHE A 485 -23.45 19.23 -11.97
N LEU A 486 -22.16 19.34 -12.33
CA LEU A 486 -21.42 18.28 -13.03
C LEU A 486 -21.49 16.94 -12.26
N ALA A 487 -21.35 16.99 -10.94
CA ALA A 487 -21.44 15.82 -10.07
C ALA A 487 -22.86 15.22 -10.05
N ILE A 488 -23.91 16.04 -9.90
CA ILE A 488 -25.32 15.57 -9.88
C ILE A 488 -25.70 14.89 -11.20
N HIS A 489 -25.30 15.47 -12.33
CA HIS A 489 -25.55 14.88 -13.65
C HIS A 489 -24.79 13.56 -13.84
N SER A 490 -23.65 13.39 -13.16
CA SER A 490 -22.86 12.17 -13.20
C SER A 490 -23.42 11.09 -12.25
N ARG A 491 -23.90 11.46 -11.06
CA ARG A 491 -24.50 10.57 -10.06
C ARG A 491 -25.61 11.30 -9.27
N TYR A 492 -26.85 10.84 -9.41
CA TYR A 492 -27.99 11.47 -8.74
C TYR A 492 -28.09 11.06 -7.27
N ASP A 493 -27.35 11.74 -6.39
CA ASP A 493 -27.29 11.43 -4.95
C ASP A 493 -28.05 12.39 -4.04
N ILE A 494 -28.55 13.51 -4.58
CA ILE A 494 -29.07 14.63 -3.77
C ILE A 494 -30.31 14.25 -2.93
N GLU A 495 -31.05 13.23 -3.36
CA GLU A 495 -32.22 12.75 -2.63
C GLU A 495 -31.87 11.85 -1.45
N LYS A 496 -30.63 11.31 -1.40
CA LYS A 496 -30.19 10.42 -0.34
C LYS A 496 -30.20 11.15 1.01
N PRO A 497 -30.69 10.51 2.10
CA PRO A 497 -30.76 11.13 3.43
C PRO A 497 -29.42 11.70 3.93
N VAL A 498 -28.31 11.06 3.57
CA VAL A 498 -26.95 11.49 3.96
C VAL A 498 -26.58 12.82 3.30
N ALA A 499 -26.78 12.93 1.98
CA ALA A 499 -26.53 14.16 1.22
C ALA A 499 -27.40 15.31 1.74
N LYS A 500 -28.71 15.06 1.95
CA LYS A 500 -29.63 16.05 2.54
C LYS A 500 -29.17 16.55 3.90
N ARG A 501 -28.69 15.65 4.78
CA ARG A 501 -28.18 16.01 6.11
C ARG A 501 -26.91 16.85 6.02
N TYR A 502 -26.00 16.51 5.10
CA TYR A 502 -24.75 17.24 4.91
C TYR A 502 -24.99 18.66 4.38
N ILE A 503 -25.81 18.80 3.33
CA ILE A 503 -26.19 20.10 2.75
C ILE A 503 -26.84 20.98 3.83
N ARG A 504 -27.80 20.42 4.60
CA ARG A 504 -28.43 21.15 5.71
C ARG A 504 -27.40 21.66 6.72
N ARG A 505 -26.44 20.81 7.12
CA ARG A 505 -25.39 21.20 8.07
C ARG A 505 -24.52 22.34 7.53
N LYS A 506 -24.11 22.28 6.25
CA LYS A 506 -23.30 23.36 5.64
C LYS A 506 -24.09 24.67 5.56
N LEU A 507 -25.37 24.62 5.16
CA LEU A 507 -26.25 25.80 5.12
C LEU A 507 -26.53 26.39 6.50
N GLU A 508 -26.58 25.57 7.55
CA GLU A 508 -26.81 26.06 8.93
C GLU A 508 -25.69 27.00 9.41
N THR A 509 -24.48 26.89 8.84
CA THR A 509 -23.38 27.84 9.07
C THR A 509 -23.79 29.28 8.74
N ILE A 510 -24.60 29.49 7.70
CA ILE A 510 -25.11 30.83 7.33
C ILE A 510 -26.02 31.37 8.44
N ASN A 511 -26.90 30.53 9.00
CA ASN A 511 -27.78 30.91 10.10
C ASN A 511 -26.99 31.20 11.38
N GLN A 512 -25.90 30.46 11.62
CA GLN A 512 -25.00 30.70 12.74
C GLN A 512 -24.26 32.04 12.58
N LEU A 513 -23.64 32.28 11.43
CA LEU A 513 -22.93 33.53 11.13
C LEU A 513 -23.87 34.75 11.20
N ARG A 514 -25.13 34.62 10.76
CA ARG A 514 -26.14 35.69 10.92
C ARG A 514 -26.40 36.00 12.39
N ARG A 515 -26.58 34.97 13.23
CA ARG A 515 -26.79 35.13 14.67
C ARG A 515 -25.57 35.75 15.37
N GLU A 516 -24.36 35.30 15.02
CA GLU A 516 -23.11 35.88 15.54
C GLU A 516 -22.93 37.34 15.10
N ASN A 517 -23.23 37.68 13.85
CA ASN A 517 -23.15 39.06 13.36
C ASN A 517 -24.15 39.98 14.09
N GLU A 518 -25.36 39.49 14.33
CA GLU A 518 -26.38 40.24 15.08
C GLU A 518 -25.94 40.47 16.53
N ALA A 519 -25.42 39.44 17.20
CA ALA A 519 -24.88 39.54 18.55
C ALA A 519 -23.70 40.53 18.62
N LEU A 520 -22.76 40.46 17.67
CA LEU A 520 -21.63 41.40 17.58
C LEU A 520 -22.09 42.84 17.36
N ARG A 521 -23.09 43.06 16.49
CA ARG A 521 -23.69 44.38 16.28
C ARG A 521 -24.36 44.91 17.55
N GLN A 522 -25.05 44.06 18.30
CA GLN A 522 -25.65 44.45 19.59
C GLN A 522 -24.58 44.80 20.62
N GLN A 523 -23.50 44.01 20.71
CA GLN A 523 -22.37 44.28 21.59
C GLN A 523 -21.66 45.59 21.22
N GLN A 524 -21.44 45.83 19.92
CA GLN A 524 -20.87 47.07 19.43
C GLN A 524 -21.74 48.27 19.82
N ARG A 525 -23.06 48.20 19.61
CA ARG A 525 -23.99 49.27 20.02
C ARG A 525 -23.96 49.51 21.52
N ALA A 526 -23.97 48.46 22.33
CA ALA A 526 -23.89 48.57 23.78
C ALA A 526 -22.56 49.22 24.23
N HIS A 527 -21.45 48.88 23.56
CA HIS A 527 -20.15 49.50 23.81
C HIS A 527 -20.14 50.98 23.42
N GLU A 528 -20.67 51.34 22.25
CA GLU A 528 -20.82 52.73 21.81
C GLU A 528 -21.68 53.55 22.79
N ASP A 529 -22.78 52.99 23.28
CA ASP A 529 -23.64 53.66 24.27
C ASP A 529 -22.95 53.80 25.63
N PHE A 530 -22.12 52.84 26.04
CA PHE A 530 -21.30 52.95 27.24
C PHE A 530 -20.25 54.07 27.11
N LEU A 531 -19.54 54.14 25.97
CA LEU A 531 -18.57 55.20 25.69
C LEU A 531 -19.23 56.59 25.67
N LYS A 532 -20.45 56.71 25.11
CA LYS A 532 -21.25 57.94 25.18
C LYS A 532 -21.55 58.36 26.61
N LYS A 533 -21.97 57.42 27.49
CA LYS A 533 -22.23 57.72 28.91
C LYS A 533 -20.97 58.21 29.62
N LEU A 534 -19.85 57.52 29.42
CA LEU A 534 -18.57 57.90 30.00
C LEU A 534 -18.10 59.28 29.50
N SER A 535 -18.31 59.57 28.22
CA SER A 535 -18.07 60.89 27.64
C SER A 535 -18.88 61.99 28.34
N VAL A 536 -20.15 61.73 28.66
CA VAL A 536 -20.99 62.69 29.43
C VAL A 536 -20.45 62.90 30.85
N GLU A 537 -19.98 61.85 31.53
CA GLU A 537 -19.37 61.96 32.86
C GLU A 537 -18.11 62.84 32.83
N TYR A 538 -17.22 62.65 31.86
CA TYR A 538 -16.04 63.51 31.68
C TYR A 538 -16.43 64.97 31.37
N VAL A 539 -17.53 65.21 30.64
CA VAL A 539 -18.06 66.57 30.46
C VAL A 539 -18.53 67.18 31.79
N MET A 540 -19.14 66.40 32.67
CA MET A 540 -19.57 66.87 33.99
C MET A 540 -18.38 67.22 34.87
N MET A 541 -17.38 66.34 34.94
CA MET A 541 -16.12 66.62 35.67
C MET A 541 -15.40 67.85 35.10
N GLY A 542 -15.35 68.00 33.77
CA GLY A 542 -14.78 69.19 33.13
C GLY A 542 -15.48 70.49 33.55
N LYS A 543 -16.81 70.48 33.67
CA LYS A 543 -17.59 71.63 34.16
C LYS A 543 -17.35 71.94 35.64
N GLU A 544 -17.10 70.92 36.46
CA GLU A 544 -16.76 71.11 37.88
C GLU A 544 -15.36 71.71 38.01
N CYS A 545 -14.37 71.21 37.27
CA CYS A 545 -13.03 71.80 37.22
C CYS A 545 -13.06 73.26 36.73
N GLU A 546 -13.94 73.61 35.76
CA GLU A 546 -14.16 75.00 35.34
C GLU A 546 -14.64 75.88 36.50
N LYS A 547 -15.57 75.39 37.33
CA LYS A 547 -16.12 76.13 38.48
C LYS A 547 -15.07 76.34 39.58
N GLU A 548 -14.18 75.38 39.77
CA GLU A 548 -13.11 75.44 40.77
C GLU A 548 -11.85 76.18 40.28
N GLY A 549 -11.85 76.69 39.04
CA GLY A 549 -10.73 77.44 38.47
C GLY A 549 -9.57 76.59 37.94
N MET A 550 -9.73 75.27 37.88
CA MET A 550 -8.72 74.32 37.41
C MET A 550 -8.80 74.13 35.88
N ARG A 551 -8.33 75.13 35.13
CA ARG A 551 -8.50 75.21 33.66
C ARG A 551 -7.87 74.06 32.87
N GLU A 552 -6.63 73.68 33.19
CA GLU A 552 -5.93 72.59 32.46
C GLU A 552 -6.63 71.24 32.67
N ALA A 553 -7.08 70.96 33.89
CA ALA A 553 -7.85 69.77 34.21
C ALA A 553 -9.22 69.75 33.49
N ALA A 554 -9.87 70.91 33.35
CA ALA A 554 -11.10 71.02 32.57
C ALA A 554 -10.88 70.71 31.09
N ILE A 555 -9.83 71.26 30.48
CA ILE A 555 -9.44 71.00 29.08
C ILE A 555 -9.18 69.50 28.88
N ALA A 556 -8.37 68.87 29.72
CA ALA A 556 -8.06 67.45 29.63
C ALA A 556 -9.30 66.55 29.75
N ASN A 557 -10.25 66.90 30.62
CA ASN A 557 -11.52 66.19 30.75
C ASN A 557 -12.41 66.32 29.50
N TYR A 558 -12.49 67.50 28.88
CA TYR A 558 -13.26 67.66 27.64
C TYR A 558 -12.59 66.98 26.43
N GLU A 559 -11.25 67.01 26.33
CA GLU A 559 -10.52 66.25 25.30
C GLU A 559 -10.76 64.75 25.45
N LYS A 560 -10.76 64.24 26.69
CA LYS A 560 -11.05 62.84 26.97
C LYS A 560 -12.51 62.48 26.66
N ALA A 561 -13.45 63.37 26.92
CA ALA A 561 -14.85 63.19 26.52
C ALA A 561 -15.01 63.09 25.00
N ILE A 562 -14.31 63.93 24.22
CA ILE A 562 -14.33 63.89 22.74
C ILE A 562 -13.65 62.62 22.24
N LYS A 563 -12.54 62.19 22.84
CA LYS A 563 -11.87 60.94 22.46
C LYS A 563 -12.75 59.69 22.69
N LEU A 564 -13.63 59.73 23.68
CA LEU A 564 -14.57 58.65 23.96
C LEU A 564 -15.82 58.70 23.07
N TYR A 565 -16.26 59.90 22.67
CA TYR A 565 -17.35 60.10 21.74
C TYR A 565 -17.09 61.37 20.91
N GLU A 566 -16.62 61.18 19.68
CA GLU A 566 -16.10 62.27 18.83
C GLU A 566 -17.14 63.35 18.53
N ASP A 567 -18.42 62.96 18.48
CA ASP A 567 -19.55 63.84 18.18
C ASP A 567 -20.17 64.50 19.43
N ASN A 568 -19.52 64.46 20.61
CA ASN A 568 -20.06 65.12 21.80
C ASN A 568 -20.10 66.66 21.63
N PRO A 569 -21.29 67.28 21.45
CA PRO A 569 -21.39 68.70 21.08
C PRO A 569 -21.06 69.62 22.26
N ILE A 570 -21.27 69.16 23.49
CA ILE A 570 -21.05 69.94 24.71
C ILE A 570 -19.56 70.01 25.01
N ALA A 571 -18.85 68.89 24.92
CA ALA A 571 -17.41 68.83 25.12
C ALA A 571 -16.67 69.71 24.09
N ARG A 572 -17.02 69.57 22.79
CA ARG A 572 -16.42 70.35 21.70
C ARG A 572 -16.68 71.86 21.88
N GLY A 573 -17.92 72.26 22.15
CA GLY A 573 -18.28 73.67 22.34
C GLY A 573 -17.66 74.31 23.59
N ARG A 574 -17.42 73.53 24.66
CA ARG A 574 -16.73 74.01 25.88
C ARG A 574 -15.22 74.11 25.69
N LEU A 575 -14.62 73.10 25.07
CA LEU A 575 -13.20 73.10 24.72
C LEU A 575 -12.86 74.30 23.81
N GLU A 576 -13.68 74.58 22.79
CA GLU A 576 -13.49 75.75 21.92
C GLU A 576 -13.57 77.08 22.67
N LYS A 577 -14.48 77.22 23.66
CA LYS A 577 -14.58 78.43 24.50
C LYS A 577 -13.36 78.60 25.41
N LEU A 578 -12.92 77.51 26.04
CA LEU A 578 -11.74 77.51 26.91
C LEU A 578 -10.45 77.75 26.11
N CYS A 579 -10.35 77.31 24.86
CA CYS A 579 -9.20 77.58 24.00
C CYS A 579 -9.24 78.99 23.37
N ARG A 580 -10.42 79.61 23.21
CA ARG A 580 -10.55 81.01 22.74
C ARG A 580 -10.19 82.05 23.80
N ASN A 581 -10.41 81.78 25.09
CA ASN A 581 -10.03 82.66 26.20
C ASN A 581 -8.51 82.64 26.51
N THR A 582 -7.67 82.35 25.52
CA THR A 582 -6.21 82.19 25.62
C THR A 582 -5.46 83.14 24.68
N LYS A 583 -6.17 84.09 24.07
CA LYS A 583 -5.58 85.19 23.29
C LYS A 583 -5.77 86.52 23.99
#